data_AF-A0A2W4XBU8-F1
#
_entry.id   AF-A0A2W4XBU8-F1
#
_cell.length_a   1.000
_cell.length_b   1.000
_cell.length_c   1.000
_cell.angle_alpha   90.00
_cell.angle_beta   90.00
_cell.angle_gamma   90.00
#
_symmetry.space_group_name_H-M   'P 1'
#
loop_
_entity.id
_entity.type
_entity.pdbx_description
1 polymer ?
#
loop_
_entity_poly.entity_id
_entity_poly.type
_entity_poly.pdbx_seq_one_letter_code
_entity_poly.pdbx_strand_id
1 'polypeptide(L)'
;MSAEAEIAAAEARHTSNIKVINQKHSTKIAQAEQNYQQAELSYNHTWLMVREREPSYARWWIYWPFMIALATLEVPVNQLAFQLYFGEGTFLSTFITFGIGVILVVFAHGIGVTMRRFRHNAEDTGGAVASISWIVFLSLWALIISYSLAVLRQSYLAFERAPDPTLTEMIQQGRQLDAAAAVLQQNFLRADLAIDGLIFLCINIAILTVGVLGSFWGHDPHPDYAAQDKRKKRAYKILQRRKADEGRDLAAEEAHFAATKAQINQRATRSAQVLRIAQRPSDRSS
;
A
#
# COMPACT_ATOMS: atom_id res chain seq x y z
N MET A 1 -56.43 -23.89 24.27
CA MET A 1 -55.14 -24.04 24.97
C MET A 1 -55.04 -22.98 26.06
N SER A 2 -54.47 -23.30 27.22
CA SER A 2 -54.23 -22.30 28.27
C SER A 2 -53.09 -21.35 27.84
N ALA A 3 -53.09 -20.12 28.36
CA ALA A 3 -52.01 -19.16 28.11
C ALA A 3 -50.64 -19.71 28.55
N GLU A 4 -50.62 -20.52 29.60
CA GLU A 4 -49.43 -21.23 30.09
C GLU A 4 -48.85 -22.17 29.02
N ALA A 5 -49.69 -22.93 28.32
CA ALA A 5 -49.25 -23.81 27.24
C ALA A 5 -48.68 -23.02 26.05
N GLU A 6 -49.24 -21.84 25.73
CA GLU A 6 -48.70 -20.95 24.70
C GLU A 6 -47.35 -20.35 25.10
N ILE A 7 -47.18 -19.95 26.36
CA ILE A 7 -45.91 -19.41 26.89
C ILE A 7 -44.84 -20.51 26.88
N ALA A 8 -45.17 -21.71 27.34
CA ALA A 8 -44.23 -22.85 27.33
C ALA A 8 -43.79 -23.20 25.90
N ALA A 9 -44.71 -23.16 24.93
CA ALA A 9 -44.38 -23.36 23.53
C ALA A 9 -43.49 -22.24 22.97
N ALA A 10 -43.73 -20.98 23.35
CA ALA A 10 -42.88 -19.85 22.97
C ALA A 10 -41.47 -19.96 23.58
N GLU A 11 -41.35 -20.39 24.83
CA GLU A 11 -40.08 -20.63 25.53
C GLU A 11 -39.26 -21.75 24.86
N ALA A 12 -39.92 -22.83 24.45
CA ALA A 12 -39.28 -23.91 23.70
C ALA A 12 -38.76 -23.42 22.33
N ARG A 13 -39.54 -22.61 21.60
CA ARG A 13 -39.12 -22.01 20.32
C ARG A 13 -37.94 -21.05 20.51
N HIS A 14 -38.02 -20.16 21.50
CA HIS A 14 -36.93 -19.23 21.82
C HIS A 14 -35.64 -19.97 22.13
N THR A 15 -35.70 -20.99 23.00
CA THR A 15 -34.54 -21.84 23.32
C THR A 15 -33.96 -22.52 22.07
N SER A 16 -34.82 -23.00 21.17
CA SER A 16 -34.39 -23.59 19.89
C SER A 16 -33.72 -22.54 18.98
N ASN A 17 -34.28 -21.34 18.86
CA ASN A 17 -33.74 -20.27 18.04
C ASN A 17 -32.37 -19.81 18.54
N ILE A 18 -32.20 -19.63 19.85
CA ILE A 18 -30.91 -19.29 20.47
C ILE A 18 -29.85 -20.36 20.15
N LYS A 19 -30.20 -21.65 20.22
CA LYS A 19 -29.28 -22.73 19.82
C LYS A 19 -28.86 -22.63 18.35
N VAL A 20 -29.80 -22.33 17.45
CA VAL A 20 -29.52 -22.15 16.02
C VAL A 20 -28.63 -20.92 15.78
N ILE A 21 -28.89 -19.80 16.45
CA ILE A 21 -28.07 -18.58 16.37
C ILE A 21 -26.65 -18.88 16.85
N ASN A 22 -26.50 -19.50 18.01
CA ASN A 22 -25.20 -19.89 18.57
C ASN A 22 -24.46 -20.85 17.63
N GLN A 23 -25.13 -21.87 17.09
CA GLN A 23 -24.50 -22.82 16.15
C GLN A 23 -24.07 -22.15 14.84
N LYS A 24 -24.86 -21.20 14.33
CA LYS A 24 -24.56 -20.44 13.11
C LYS A 24 -23.33 -19.55 13.29
N HIS A 25 -23.18 -18.92 14.45
CA HIS A 25 -22.08 -17.98 14.73
C HIS A 25 -20.83 -18.66 15.27
N SER A 26 -20.95 -19.75 16.05
CA SER A 26 -19.82 -20.44 16.68
C SER A 26 -18.76 -20.86 15.67
N THR A 27 -19.14 -21.45 14.53
CA THR A 27 -18.19 -21.85 13.48
C THR A 27 -17.47 -20.64 12.88
N LYS A 28 -18.19 -19.54 12.63
CA LYS A 28 -17.61 -18.33 12.03
C LYS A 28 -16.70 -17.59 13.00
N ILE A 29 -17.07 -17.54 14.28
CA ILE A 29 -16.27 -16.96 15.35
C ILE A 29 -15.03 -17.81 15.58
N ALA A 30 -15.16 -19.13 15.67
CA ALA A 30 -14.03 -20.05 15.82
C ALA A 30 -13.02 -19.89 14.67
N GLN A 31 -13.51 -19.81 13.42
CA GLN A 31 -12.64 -19.58 12.27
C GLN A 31 -11.96 -18.19 12.32
N ALA A 32 -12.69 -17.14 12.70
CA ALA A 32 -12.12 -15.80 12.84
C ALA A 32 -11.09 -15.72 13.99
N GLU A 33 -11.33 -16.44 15.08
CA GLU A 33 -10.44 -16.56 16.24
C GLU A 33 -9.16 -17.31 15.84
N GLN A 34 -9.28 -18.44 15.14
CA GLN A 34 -8.12 -19.18 14.62
C GLN A 34 -7.27 -18.31 13.67
N ASN A 35 -7.92 -17.58 12.76
CA ASN A 35 -7.22 -16.65 11.86
C ASN A 35 -6.53 -15.51 12.62
N TYR A 36 -7.16 -14.98 13.68
CA TYR A 36 -6.57 -13.96 14.54
C TYR A 36 -5.36 -14.51 15.29
N GLN A 37 -5.48 -15.67 15.92
CA GLN A 37 -4.38 -16.34 16.64
C GLN A 37 -3.20 -16.63 15.71
N GLN A 38 -3.44 -17.14 14.51
CA GLN A 38 -2.36 -17.38 13.54
C GLN A 38 -1.64 -16.08 13.13
N ALA A 39 -2.40 -15.00 12.90
CA ALA A 39 -1.84 -13.70 12.57
C ALA A 39 -1.07 -13.07 13.76
N GLU A 40 -1.56 -13.28 14.98
CA GLU A 40 -0.94 -12.84 16.22
C GLU A 40 0.36 -13.59 16.49
N LEU A 41 0.39 -14.92 16.33
CA LEU A 41 1.61 -15.73 16.45
C LEU A 41 2.67 -15.27 15.44
N SER A 42 2.29 -15.06 14.18
CA SER A 42 3.21 -14.57 13.15
C SER A 42 3.77 -13.18 13.49
N TYR A 43 2.91 -12.28 13.99
CA TYR A 43 3.32 -10.94 14.42
C TYR A 43 4.24 -10.99 15.64
N ASN A 44 3.91 -11.79 16.66
CA ASN A 44 4.68 -11.88 17.91
C ASN A 44 6.06 -12.46 17.66
N HIS A 45 6.15 -13.49 16.80
CA HIS A 45 7.42 -14.06 16.36
C HIS A 45 8.34 -12.98 15.76
N THR A 46 7.83 -12.20 14.81
CA THR A 46 8.62 -11.10 14.22
C THR A 46 8.87 -9.95 15.19
N TRP A 47 7.92 -9.60 16.07
CA TRP A 47 8.09 -8.58 17.11
C TRP A 47 9.26 -8.89 18.04
N LEU A 48 9.40 -10.15 18.46
CA LEU A 48 10.55 -10.62 19.24
C LEU A 48 11.86 -10.52 18.44
N MET A 49 11.87 -10.93 17.16
CA MET A 49 13.05 -10.82 16.30
C MET A 49 13.52 -9.37 16.12
N VAL A 50 12.59 -8.42 16.01
CA VAL A 50 12.92 -7.01 15.80
C VAL A 50 13.16 -6.22 17.08
N ARG A 51 13.32 -6.91 18.22
CA ARG A 51 13.54 -6.31 19.55
C ARG A 51 12.45 -5.34 19.96
N GLU A 52 11.20 -5.77 19.81
CA GLU A 52 10.03 -5.10 20.36
C GLU A 52 9.70 -3.71 19.78
N ARG A 53 10.42 -3.26 18.75
CA ARG A 53 10.12 -1.99 18.09
C ARG A 53 8.76 -2.02 17.40
N GLU A 54 8.15 -0.86 17.23
CA GLU A 54 6.94 -0.73 16.42
C GLU A 54 7.24 -0.86 14.91
N PRO A 55 6.28 -1.35 14.12
CA PRO A 55 6.40 -1.39 12.66
C PRO A 55 6.39 0.03 12.10
N SER A 56 7.34 0.32 11.22
CA SER A 56 7.33 1.56 10.45
C SER A 56 6.39 1.42 9.27
N TYR A 57 5.52 2.41 9.07
CA TYR A 57 4.68 2.49 7.89
C TYR A 57 5.10 3.68 7.04
N ALA A 58 5.70 3.40 5.88
CA ALA A 58 5.63 4.37 4.80
C ALA A 58 4.14 4.62 4.51
N ARG A 59 3.70 5.86 4.73
CA ARG A 59 2.43 6.32 4.18
C ARG A 59 2.58 6.35 2.67
N TRP A 60 2.06 5.32 2.00
CA TRP A 60 2.01 5.18 0.54
C TRP A 60 1.68 6.51 -0.15
N TRP A 61 0.73 7.27 0.40
CA TRP A 61 0.25 8.52 -0.18
C TRP A 61 1.22 9.71 -0.03
N ILE A 62 2.21 9.65 0.85
CA ILE A 62 3.29 10.66 0.94
C ILE A 62 4.46 10.23 0.04
N TYR A 63 4.79 8.94 0.07
CA TYR A 63 5.96 8.40 -0.61
C TYR A 63 5.84 8.50 -2.14
N TRP A 64 4.69 8.12 -2.73
CA TRP A 64 4.54 8.15 -4.18
C TRP A 64 4.60 9.54 -4.80
N PRO A 65 3.89 10.56 -4.26
CA PRO A 65 4.04 11.93 -4.74
C PRO A 65 5.48 12.45 -4.61
N PHE A 66 6.19 12.09 -3.55
CA PHE A 66 7.60 12.43 -3.39
C PHE A 66 8.46 11.82 -4.51
N MET A 67 8.26 10.54 -4.85
CA MET A 67 9.00 9.89 -5.95
C MET A 67 8.64 10.49 -7.32
N ILE A 68 7.37 10.85 -7.55
CA ILE A 68 6.94 11.54 -8.78
C ILE A 68 7.55 12.94 -8.86
N ALA A 69 7.61 13.66 -7.74
CA ALA A 69 8.23 14.98 -7.68
C ALA A 69 9.72 14.89 -8.01
N LEU A 70 10.45 13.90 -7.48
CA LEU A 70 11.85 13.67 -7.85
C LEU A 70 12.01 13.38 -9.36
N ALA A 71 11.19 12.48 -9.93
CA ALA A 71 11.22 12.21 -11.36
C ALA A 71 10.87 13.44 -12.22
N THR A 72 10.00 14.32 -11.72
CA THR A 72 9.63 15.56 -12.41
C THR A 72 10.74 16.61 -12.33
N LEU A 73 11.47 16.68 -11.21
CA LEU A 73 12.61 17.57 -11.05
C LEU A 73 13.78 17.22 -11.99
N GLU A 74 13.90 15.95 -12.38
CA GLU A 74 14.88 15.50 -13.39
C GLU A 74 14.57 16.04 -14.79
N VAL A 75 13.30 16.37 -15.09
CA VAL A 75 12.88 16.85 -16.41
C VAL A 75 13.57 18.15 -16.79
N PRO A 76 13.44 19.29 -16.07
CA PRO A 76 14.08 20.53 -16.48
C PRO A 76 15.60 20.46 -16.49
N VAL A 77 16.19 19.63 -15.61
CA VAL A 77 17.66 19.44 -15.53
C VAL A 77 18.19 18.80 -16.80
N ASN A 78 17.50 17.77 -17.30
CA ASN A 78 18.00 16.93 -18.39
C ASN A 78 17.32 17.21 -19.74
N GLN A 79 16.16 17.88 -19.79
CA GLN A 79 15.39 18.13 -21.01
C GLN A 79 16.20 18.90 -22.05
N LEU A 80 16.96 19.89 -21.60
CA LEU A 80 17.79 20.70 -22.49
C LEU A 80 18.89 19.87 -23.18
N ALA A 81 19.36 18.76 -22.57
CA ALA A 81 20.30 17.86 -23.24
C ALA A 81 19.64 17.11 -24.41
N PHE A 82 18.35 16.81 -24.31
CA PHE A 82 17.62 16.04 -25.32
C PHE A 82 17.00 16.88 -26.44
N GLN A 83 16.77 18.18 -26.21
CA GLN A 83 16.27 19.09 -27.25
C GLN A 83 17.22 19.19 -28.46
N LEU A 84 18.53 19.00 -28.25
CA LEU A 84 19.51 18.95 -29.34
C LEU A 84 19.27 17.83 -30.34
N TYR A 85 18.85 16.66 -29.83
CA TYR A 85 18.87 15.41 -30.58
C TYR A 85 17.54 15.09 -31.25
N PHE A 86 16.43 15.54 -30.67
CA PHE A 86 15.08 15.24 -31.15
C PHE A 86 14.39 16.42 -31.87
N GLY A 87 15.10 17.54 -32.07
CA GLY A 87 14.58 18.75 -32.73
C GLY A 87 13.53 19.50 -31.88
N GLU A 88 12.78 20.42 -32.51
CA GLU A 88 11.74 21.28 -31.88
C GLU A 88 10.58 20.51 -31.20
N GLY A 89 10.58 19.17 -31.25
CA GLY A 89 9.64 18.30 -30.57
C GLY A 89 9.83 18.31 -29.05
N THR A 90 9.53 19.45 -28.39
CA THR A 90 9.55 19.64 -26.94
C THR A 90 8.82 18.52 -26.20
N PHE A 91 7.78 17.94 -26.80
CA PHE A 91 7.04 16.81 -26.24
C PHE A 91 7.88 15.53 -26.13
N LEU A 92 8.58 15.13 -27.20
CA LEU A 92 9.34 13.86 -27.23
C LEU A 92 10.55 13.91 -26.28
N SER A 93 11.28 15.03 -26.25
CA SER A 93 12.38 15.24 -25.32
C SER A 93 11.92 15.22 -23.87
N THR A 94 10.79 15.85 -23.56
CA THR A 94 10.18 15.80 -22.21
C THR A 94 9.83 14.37 -21.81
N PHE A 95 9.19 13.61 -22.71
CA PHE A 95 8.78 12.23 -22.44
C PHE A 95 9.97 11.31 -22.17
N ILE A 96 11.02 11.38 -22.99
CA ILE A 96 12.24 10.59 -22.81
C ILE A 96 12.93 10.96 -21.50
N THR A 97 13.06 12.27 -21.23
CA THR A 97 13.70 12.75 -20.00
C THR A 97 12.95 12.29 -18.75
N PHE A 98 11.62 12.38 -18.78
CA PHE A 98 10.77 11.88 -17.70
C PHE A 98 10.94 10.36 -17.52
N GLY A 99 10.98 9.59 -18.62
CA GLY A 99 11.23 8.15 -18.58
C GLY A 99 12.56 7.80 -17.91
N ILE A 100 13.63 8.52 -18.22
CA ILE A 100 14.94 8.33 -17.58
C ILE A 100 14.89 8.71 -16.09
N GLY A 101 14.23 9.82 -15.75
CA GLY A 101 14.00 10.20 -14.36
C GLY A 101 13.26 9.12 -13.57
N VAL A 102 12.21 8.51 -14.15
CA VAL A 102 11.50 7.38 -13.53
C VAL A 102 12.42 6.19 -13.32
N ILE A 103 13.28 5.83 -14.29
CA ILE A 103 14.24 4.73 -14.16
C ILE A 103 15.22 4.99 -13.01
N LEU A 104 15.80 6.20 -12.92
CA LEU A 104 16.72 6.58 -11.85
C LEU A 104 16.04 6.53 -10.48
N VAL A 105 14.80 7.01 -10.38
CA VAL A 105 13.97 6.94 -9.17
C VAL A 105 13.69 5.49 -8.76
N VAL A 106 13.45 4.58 -9.71
CA VAL A 106 13.29 3.14 -9.44
C VAL A 106 14.59 2.53 -8.93
N PHE A 107 15.74 2.90 -9.49
CA PHE A 107 17.05 2.46 -8.97
C PHE A 107 17.32 2.99 -7.56
N ALA A 108 17.07 4.28 -7.31
CA ALA A 108 17.17 4.89 -5.99
C ALA A 108 16.30 4.16 -4.96
N HIS A 109 15.05 3.85 -5.35
CA HIS A 109 14.12 3.09 -4.53
C HIS A 109 14.70 1.71 -4.18
N GLY A 110 15.11 0.94 -5.19
CA GLY A 110 15.66 -0.40 -5.01
C GLY A 110 16.90 -0.41 -4.11
N ILE A 111 17.83 0.51 -4.33
CA ILE A 111 19.03 0.67 -3.49
C ILE A 111 18.62 0.96 -2.04
N GLY A 112 17.76 1.96 -1.82
CA GLY A 112 17.34 2.35 -0.46
C GLY A 112 16.60 1.24 0.28
N VAL A 113 15.70 0.50 -0.38
CA VAL A 113 15.00 -0.66 0.23
C VAL A 113 15.98 -1.76 0.60
N THR A 114 16.91 -2.10 -0.30
CA THR A 114 17.88 -3.17 -0.04
C THR A 114 18.87 -2.78 1.05
N MET A 115 19.33 -1.52 1.08
CA MET A 115 20.15 -1.00 2.19
C MET A 115 19.40 -1.05 3.52
N ARG A 116 18.12 -0.68 3.53
CA ARG A 116 17.29 -0.70 4.74
C ARG A 116 17.08 -2.11 5.29
N ARG A 117 16.97 -3.09 4.39
CA ARG A 117 16.77 -4.51 4.71
C ARG A 117 18.07 -5.30 4.85
N PHE A 118 19.22 -4.66 4.63
CA PHE A 118 20.52 -5.32 4.62
C PHE A 118 20.78 -6.13 5.90
N ARG A 119 20.48 -5.57 7.08
CA ARG A 119 20.68 -6.27 8.36
C ARG A 119 19.88 -7.58 8.44
N HIS A 120 18.65 -7.58 7.95
CA HIS A 120 17.82 -8.78 7.94
C HIS A 120 18.32 -9.80 6.92
N ASN A 121 18.63 -9.35 5.71
CA ASN A 121 19.18 -10.23 4.67
C ASN A 121 20.56 -10.78 5.04
N ALA A 122 21.30 -10.10 5.93
CA ALA A 122 22.61 -10.51 6.39
C ALA A 122 22.58 -11.53 7.55
N GLU A 123 21.40 -11.95 8.00
CA GLU A 123 21.26 -13.08 8.92
C GLU A 123 21.77 -14.39 8.28
N ASP A 124 21.66 -14.51 6.95
CA ASP A 124 22.26 -15.57 6.15
C ASP A 124 23.36 -15.04 5.23
N THR A 125 24.52 -15.72 5.16
CA THR A 125 25.66 -15.30 4.34
C THR A 125 25.29 -15.10 2.86
N GLY A 126 24.41 -15.96 2.32
CA GLY A 126 23.93 -15.83 0.94
C GLY A 126 23.07 -14.58 0.71
N GLY A 127 22.26 -14.19 1.70
CA GLY A 127 21.41 -13.00 1.62
C GLY A 127 22.20 -11.69 1.70
N ALA A 128 23.29 -11.66 2.47
CA ALA A 128 24.23 -10.52 2.50
C ALA A 128 24.86 -10.29 1.14
N VAL A 129 25.43 -11.36 0.54
CA VAL A 129 26.08 -11.30 -0.78
C VAL A 129 25.10 -10.88 -1.85
N ALA A 130 23.89 -11.46 -1.87
CA ALA A 130 22.83 -11.08 -2.80
C ALA A 130 22.45 -9.59 -2.68
N SER A 131 22.31 -9.09 -1.45
CA SER A 131 21.98 -7.69 -1.19
C SER A 131 23.06 -6.73 -1.65
N ILE A 132 24.33 -7.02 -1.36
CA ILE A 132 25.48 -6.22 -1.81
C ILE A 132 25.56 -6.24 -3.34
N SER A 133 25.45 -7.42 -3.94
CA SER A 133 25.50 -7.59 -5.40
C SER A 133 24.41 -6.78 -6.09
N TRP A 134 23.20 -6.78 -5.53
CA TRP A 134 22.09 -5.99 -6.04
C TRP A 134 22.30 -4.48 -5.89
N ILE A 135 22.79 -4.01 -4.74
CA ILE A 135 23.11 -2.60 -4.52
C ILE A 135 24.19 -2.13 -5.50
N VAL A 136 25.28 -2.91 -5.66
CA VAL A 136 26.37 -2.60 -6.59
C VAL A 136 25.86 -2.57 -8.03
N PHE A 137 25.06 -3.55 -8.43
CA PHE A 137 24.46 -3.62 -9.76
C PHE A 137 23.61 -2.37 -10.07
N LEU A 138 22.66 -2.02 -9.19
CA LEU A 138 21.81 -0.85 -9.39
C LEU A 138 22.62 0.46 -9.37
N SER A 139 23.59 0.58 -8.47
CA SER A 139 24.43 1.78 -8.35
C SER A 139 25.29 1.98 -9.60
N LEU A 140 25.88 0.90 -10.13
CA LEU A 140 26.66 0.94 -11.35
C LEU A 140 25.82 1.42 -12.54
N TRP A 141 24.63 0.84 -12.72
CA TRP A 141 23.71 1.26 -13.79
C TRP A 141 23.22 2.71 -13.61
N ALA A 142 22.88 3.13 -12.39
CA ALA A 142 22.51 4.50 -12.11
C ALA A 142 23.64 5.49 -12.44
N LEU A 143 24.89 5.14 -12.10
CA LEU A 143 26.07 5.96 -12.42
C LEU A 143 26.32 6.03 -13.93
N ILE A 144 26.21 4.92 -14.67
CA ILE A 144 26.37 4.90 -16.13
C ILE A 144 25.33 5.81 -16.81
N ILE A 145 24.06 5.73 -16.38
CA ILE A 145 22.99 6.58 -16.92
C ILE A 145 23.26 8.04 -16.57
N SER A 146 23.57 8.35 -15.30
CA SER A 146 23.82 9.72 -14.83
C SER A 146 25.02 10.35 -15.54
N TYR A 147 26.08 9.58 -15.77
CA TYR A 147 27.26 10.00 -16.52
C TYR A 147 26.92 10.24 -18.00
N SER A 148 26.17 9.32 -18.63
CA SER A 148 25.71 9.51 -20.01
C SER A 148 24.89 10.80 -20.17
N LEU A 149 24.00 11.10 -19.22
CA LEU A 149 23.23 12.36 -19.21
C LEU A 149 24.13 13.59 -19.09
N ALA A 150 25.14 13.54 -18.22
CA ALA A 150 26.10 14.63 -18.05
C ALA A 150 26.91 14.88 -19.33
N VAL A 151 27.36 13.83 -20.02
CA VAL A 151 28.06 13.93 -21.32
C VAL A 151 27.15 14.54 -22.39
N LEU A 152 25.89 14.09 -22.49
CA LEU A 152 24.90 14.66 -23.42
C LEU A 152 24.69 16.15 -23.15
N ARG A 153 24.56 16.51 -21.88
CA ARG A 153 24.35 17.90 -21.44
C ARG A 153 25.55 18.80 -21.74
N GLN A 154 26.77 18.32 -21.47
CA GLN A 154 28.00 19.04 -21.80
C GLN A 154 28.11 19.26 -23.31
N SER A 155 27.78 18.23 -24.11
CA SER A 155 27.80 18.32 -25.57
C SER A 155 26.81 19.38 -26.09
N TYR A 156 25.63 19.47 -25.47
CA TYR A 156 24.66 20.54 -25.76
C TYR A 156 25.19 21.94 -25.45
N LEU A 157 25.76 22.15 -24.25
CA LEU A 157 26.28 23.47 -23.87
C LEU A 157 27.48 23.88 -24.72
N ALA A 158 28.33 22.93 -25.11
CA ALA A 158 29.43 23.19 -26.03
C ALA A 158 28.91 23.62 -27.41
N PHE A 159 27.83 22.99 -27.89
CA PHE A 159 27.18 23.37 -29.14
C PHE A 159 26.56 24.77 -29.08
N GLU A 160 25.81 25.09 -28.02
CA GLU A 160 25.16 26.41 -27.86
C GLU A 160 26.17 27.56 -27.81
N ARG A 161 27.40 27.31 -27.35
CA ARG A 161 28.48 28.29 -27.29
C ARG A 161 29.32 28.37 -28.56
N ALA A 162 29.17 27.43 -29.50
CA ALA A 162 29.94 27.44 -30.73
C ALA A 162 29.40 28.52 -31.68
N PRO A 163 30.25 29.41 -32.23
CA PRO A 163 29.80 30.55 -33.02
C PRO A 163 29.31 30.23 -34.45
N ASP A 164 29.26 28.95 -34.90
CA ASP A 164 28.87 28.57 -36.27
C ASP A 164 28.13 27.21 -36.38
N PRO A 165 27.29 27.00 -37.41
CA PRO A 165 26.13 26.09 -37.42
C PRO A 165 26.47 24.66 -37.85
N THR A 166 27.41 24.02 -37.15
CA THR A 166 27.85 22.64 -37.48
C THR A 166 26.76 21.58 -37.29
N LEU A 167 25.80 21.79 -36.38
CA LEU A 167 24.70 20.84 -36.15
C LEU A 167 23.57 20.99 -37.18
N THR A 168 23.36 22.18 -37.75
CA THR A 168 22.40 22.40 -38.84
C THR A 168 22.82 21.61 -40.09
N GLU A 169 24.12 21.56 -40.39
CA GLU A 169 24.67 20.72 -41.47
C GLU A 169 24.56 19.21 -41.15
N MET A 170 24.78 18.80 -39.88
CA MET A 170 24.59 17.40 -39.45
C MET A 170 23.12 16.95 -39.47
N ILE A 171 22.19 17.84 -39.12
CA ILE A 171 20.75 17.60 -39.16
C ILE A 171 20.26 17.55 -40.61
N GLN A 172 20.76 18.42 -41.50
CA GLN A 172 20.44 18.39 -42.93
C GLN A 172 20.85 17.09 -43.62
N GLN A 173 21.82 16.34 -43.08
CA GLN A 173 22.21 15.02 -43.59
C GLN A 173 21.35 13.85 -43.07
N GLY A 174 20.31 14.09 -42.27
CA GLY A 174 19.37 13.04 -41.82
C GLY A 174 19.98 11.98 -40.89
N ARG A 175 21.16 12.25 -40.31
CA ARG A 175 21.96 11.32 -39.48
C ARG A 175 21.87 11.61 -37.98
N GLN A 176 20.74 12.15 -37.50
CA GLN A 176 20.59 12.60 -36.11
C GLN A 176 20.94 11.52 -35.06
N LEU A 177 20.54 10.27 -35.29
CA LEU A 177 20.85 9.15 -34.39
C LEU A 177 22.31 8.72 -34.44
N ASP A 178 22.92 8.68 -35.63
CA ASP A 178 24.33 8.30 -35.81
C ASP A 178 25.28 9.36 -35.28
N ALA A 179 24.95 10.64 -35.45
CA ALA A 179 25.71 11.76 -34.90
C ALA A 179 25.65 11.77 -33.36
N ALA A 180 24.47 11.51 -32.78
CA ALA A 180 24.33 11.37 -31.33
C ALA A 180 25.16 10.22 -30.78
N ALA A 181 25.09 9.06 -31.43
CA ALA A 181 25.86 7.89 -31.07
C ALA A 181 27.37 8.12 -31.23
N ALA A 182 27.81 8.81 -32.29
CA ALA A 182 29.22 9.12 -32.52
C ALA A 182 29.77 10.13 -31.50
N VAL A 183 29.02 11.18 -31.16
CA VAL A 183 29.39 12.16 -30.13
C VAL A 183 29.45 11.48 -28.76
N LEU A 184 28.45 10.65 -28.44
CA LEU A 184 28.47 9.83 -27.23
C LEU A 184 29.70 8.93 -27.24
N GLN A 185 29.97 8.16 -28.29
CA GLN A 185 31.10 7.24 -28.35
C GLN A 185 32.45 7.97 -28.24
N GLN A 186 32.61 9.12 -28.90
CA GLN A 186 33.85 9.90 -28.86
C GLN A 186 34.07 10.58 -27.51
N ASN A 187 33.04 11.18 -26.92
CA ASN A 187 33.16 11.90 -25.63
C ASN A 187 33.15 10.93 -24.43
N PHE A 188 32.39 9.85 -24.51
CA PHE A 188 32.33 8.83 -23.46
C PHE A 188 33.67 8.10 -23.31
N LEU A 189 34.35 7.79 -24.42
CA LEU A 189 35.67 7.13 -24.39
C LEU A 189 36.82 8.07 -23.99
N ARG A 190 36.68 9.39 -24.22
CA ARG A 190 37.70 10.38 -23.84
C ARG A 190 37.64 10.78 -22.37
N ALA A 191 36.56 10.46 -21.67
CA ALA A 191 36.35 10.72 -20.25
C ALA A 191 36.56 12.19 -19.81
N ASP A 192 36.55 13.14 -20.75
CA ASP A 192 36.90 14.54 -20.49
C ASP A 192 35.64 15.34 -20.14
N LEU A 193 35.19 15.17 -18.89
CA LEU A 193 34.06 15.91 -18.34
C LEU A 193 34.52 17.29 -17.88
N ALA A 194 34.09 18.33 -18.60
CA ALA A 194 34.33 19.71 -18.21
C ALA A 194 33.57 20.05 -16.92
N ILE A 195 33.89 21.20 -16.32
CA ILE A 195 33.25 21.68 -15.09
C ILE A 195 31.73 21.67 -15.20
N ASP A 196 31.16 22.06 -16.34
CA ASP A 196 29.72 22.02 -16.58
C ASP A 196 29.16 20.60 -16.45
N GLY A 197 29.78 19.62 -17.12
CA GLY A 197 29.34 18.23 -17.04
C GLY A 197 29.47 17.63 -15.64
N LEU A 198 30.54 17.97 -14.91
CA LEU A 198 30.72 17.58 -13.51
C LEU A 198 29.61 18.14 -12.60
N ILE A 199 29.21 19.39 -12.79
CA ILE A 199 28.11 20.00 -12.03
C ILE A 199 26.81 19.23 -12.26
N PHE A 200 26.46 18.90 -13.51
CA PHE A 200 25.25 18.11 -13.80
C PHE A 200 25.32 16.69 -13.24
N LEU A 201 26.49 16.04 -13.32
CA LEU A 201 26.69 14.73 -12.71
C LEU A 201 26.46 14.79 -11.19
N CYS A 202 27.00 15.81 -10.52
CA CYS A 202 26.79 16.02 -9.08
C CYS A 202 25.31 16.25 -8.75
N ILE A 203 24.56 16.99 -9.57
CA ILE A 203 23.12 17.21 -9.38
C ILE A 203 22.36 15.87 -9.49
N ASN A 204 22.61 15.07 -10.52
CA ASN A 204 21.98 13.77 -10.70
C ASN A 204 22.29 12.82 -9.54
N ILE A 205 23.54 12.80 -9.07
CA ILE A 205 23.95 12.02 -7.88
C ILE A 205 23.23 12.52 -6.62
N ALA A 206 23.05 13.84 -6.46
CA ALA A 206 22.35 14.40 -5.32
C ALA A 206 20.87 14.00 -5.32
N ILE A 207 20.18 14.09 -6.46
CA ILE A 207 18.78 13.65 -6.60
C ILE A 207 18.67 12.14 -6.33
N LEU A 208 19.56 11.33 -6.91
CA LEU A 208 19.64 9.89 -6.64
C LEU A 208 19.81 9.62 -5.14
N THR A 209 20.71 10.32 -4.47
CA THR A 209 20.98 10.17 -3.03
C THR A 209 19.76 10.51 -2.20
N VAL A 210 19.05 11.60 -2.52
CA VAL A 210 17.79 11.97 -1.87
C VAL A 210 16.73 10.87 -2.05
N GLY A 211 16.62 10.29 -3.25
CA GLY A 211 15.74 9.15 -3.51
C GLY A 211 16.10 7.91 -2.70
N VAL A 212 17.40 7.58 -2.61
CA VAL A 212 17.91 6.47 -1.79
C VAL A 212 17.57 6.68 -0.32
N LEU A 213 17.83 7.87 0.22
CA LEU A 213 17.54 8.20 1.62
C LEU A 213 16.03 8.16 1.92
N GLY A 214 15.21 8.73 1.02
CA GLY A 214 13.75 8.69 1.13
C GLY A 214 13.22 7.25 1.16
N SER A 215 13.74 6.38 0.29
CA SER A 215 13.40 4.96 0.28
C SER A 215 13.90 4.22 1.53
N PHE A 216 15.13 4.52 1.97
CA PHE A 216 15.74 3.91 3.15
C PHE A 216 14.93 4.20 4.43
N TRP A 217 14.50 5.44 4.64
CA TRP A 217 13.70 5.79 5.82
C TRP A 217 12.22 5.44 5.66
N GLY A 218 11.70 5.45 4.43
CA GLY A 218 10.32 5.10 4.15
C GLY A 218 9.99 3.64 4.45
N HIS A 219 10.94 2.72 4.26
CA HIS A 219 10.69 1.29 4.41
C HIS A 219 11.05 0.73 5.80
N ASP A 220 10.27 -0.26 6.21
CA ASP A 220 10.57 -1.04 7.41
C ASP A 220 11.80 -1.95 7.17
N PRO A 221 12.75 -2.03 8.14
CA PRO A 221 13.89 -2.94 8.05
C PRO A 221 13.52 -4.41 7.86
N HIS A 222 12.39 -4.85 8.40
CA HIS A 222 11.92 -6.22 8.26
C HIS A 222 10.83 -6.26 7.17
N PRO A 223 11.00 -7.06 6.10
CA PRO A 223 10.14 -7.01 4.92
C PRO A 223 8.66 -7.27 5.23
N ASP A 224 8.39 -8.22 6.13
CA ASP A 224 7.01 -8.65 6.41
C ASP A 224 6.35 -7.98 7.62
N TYR A 225 7.07 -7.18 8.41
CA TYR A 225 6.58 -6.82 9.74
C TYR A 225 5.34 -5.91 9.68
N ALA A 226 5.39 -4.89 8.83
CA ALA A 226 4.25 -4.01 8.58
C ALA A 226 3.06 -4.75 7.94
N ALA A 227 3.31 -5.79 7.14
CA ALA A 227 2.27 -6.59 6.51
C ALA A 227 1.58 -7.52 7.52
N GLN A 228 2.36 -8.17 8.39
CA GLN A 228 1.85 -9.01 9.48
C GLN A 228 1.02 -8.22 10.48
N ASP A 229 1.45 -7.02 10.89
CA ASP A 229 0.65 -6.17 11.76
C ASP A 229 -0.70 -5.79 11.10
N LYS A 230 -0.69 -5.39 9.82
CA LYS A 230 -1.91 -5.11 9.07
C LYS A 230 -2.83 -6.35 9.02
N ARG A 231 -2.28 -7.55 8.84
CA ARG A 231 -3.03 -8.82 8.87
C ARG A 231 -3.64 -9.06 10.25
N LYS A 232 -2.88 -8.90 11.34
CA LYS A 232 -3.36 -9.02 12.73
C LYS A 232 -4.52 -8.06 13.00
N LYS A 233 -4.35 -6.76 12.69
CA LYS A 233 -5.40 -5.73 12.88
C LYS A 233 -6.66 -6.03 12.07
N ARG A 234 -6.51 -6.52 10.84
CA ARG A 234 -7.65 -6.93 9.99
C ARG A 234 -8.36 -8.15 10.57
N ALA A 235 -7.63 -9.18 10.99
CA ALA A 235 -8.20 -10.40 11.59
C ALA A 235 -8.95 -10.07 12.88
N TYR A 236 -8.35 -9.24 13.76
CA TYR A 236 -9.00 -8.76 14.98
C TYR A 236 -10.31 -8.02 14.69
N LYS A 237 -10.31 -7.11 13.70
CA LYS A 237 -11.53 -6.38 13.29
C LYS A 237 -12.62 -7.33 12.77
N ILE A 238 -12.24 -8.38 12.05
CA ILE A 238 -13.20 -9.39 11.57
C ILE A 238 -13.77 -10.17 12.76
N LEU A 239 -12.93 -10.62 13.69
CA LEU A 239 -13.37 -11.31 14.90
C LEU A 239 -14.36 -10.48 15.72
N GLN A 240 -14.03 -9.21 15.96
CA GLN A 240 -14.92 -8.28 16.69
C GLN A 240 -16.25 -8.07 15.97
N ARG A 241 -16.24 -7.96 14.64
CA ARG A 241 -17.48 -7.88 13.85
C ARG A 241 -18.33 -9.14 13.99
N ARG A 242 -17.72 -10.34 13.99
CA ARG A 242 -18.47 -11.60 14.17
C ARG A 242 -19.10 -11.73 15.55
N LYS A 243 -18.36 -11.37 16.61
CA LYS A 243 -18.90 -11.34 17.99
C LYS A 243 -20.04 -10.31 18.11
N ALA A 244 -19.91 -9.16 17.44
CA ALA A 244 -20.98 -8.16 17.39
C ALA A 244 -22.21 -8.62 16.58
N ASP A 245 -22.02 -9.35 15.48
CA ASP A 245 -23.12 -9.94 14.70
C ASP A 245 -23.91 -10.95 15.54
N GLU A 246 -23.23 -11.82 16.29
CA GLU A 246 -23.85 -12.76 17.21
C GLU A 246 -24.65 -12.04 18.31
N GLY A 247 -24.04 -11.07 18.99
CA GLY A 247 -24.72 -10.31 20.04
C GLY A 247 -25.97 -9.57 19.53
N ARG A 248 -25.94 -9.08 18.28
CA ARG A 248 -27.12 -8.46 17.64
C ARG A 248 -28.23 -9.46 17.35
N ASP A 249 -27.90 -10.64 16.81
CA ASP A 249 -28.89 -11.68 16.52
C ASP A 249 -29.52 -12.20 17.83
N LEU A 250 -28.72 -12.39 18.89
CA LEU A 250 -29.21 -12.81 20.21
C LEU A 250 -30.14 -11.76 20.84
N ALA A 251 -29.74 -10.49 20.85
CA ALA A 251 -30.57 -9.41 21.38
C ALA A 251 -31.89 -9.24 20.62
N ALA A 252 -31.86 -9.45 19.29
CA ALA A 252 -33.08 -9.41 18.47
C ALA A 252 -34.04 -10.56 18.81
N GLU A 253 -33.52 -11.77 19.03
CA GLU A 253 -34.34 -12.93 19.42
C GLU A 253 -34.91 -12.77 20.84
N GLU A 254 -34.13 -12.23 21.79
CA GLU A 254 -34.62 -11.90 23.14
C GLU A 254 -35.76 -10.86 23.09
N ALA A 255 -35.60 -9.80 22.30
CA ALA A 255 -36.64 -8.79 22.12
C ALA A 255 -37.91 -9.37 21.48
N HIS A 256 -37.75 -10.25 20.48
CA HIS A 256 -38.86 -10.94 19.83
C HIS A 256 -39.61 -11.87 20.80
N PHE A 257 -38.88 -12.63 21.62
CA PHE A 257 -39.47 -13.49 22.63
C PHE A 257 -40.22 -12.68 23.72
N ALA A 258 -39.62 -11.59 24.21
CA ALA A 258 -40.25 -10.70 25.18
C ALA A 258 -41.56 -10.10 24.64
N ALA A 259 -41.55 -9.64 23.38
CA ALA A 259 -42.75 -9.13 22.71
C ALA A 259 -43.84 -10.21 22.57
N THR A 260 -43.45 -11.43 22.19
CA THR A 260 -44.36 -12.57 22.06
C THR A 260 -45.01 -12.91 23.40
N LYS A 261 -44.23 -12.97 24.49
CA LYS A 261 -44.73 -13.24 25.85
C LYS A 261 -45.69 -12.15 26.32
N ALA A 262 -45.38 -10.88 26.06
CA ALA A 262 -46.28 -9.77 26.37
C ALA A 262 -47.62 -9.86 25.63
N GLN A 263 -47.61 -10.24 24.35
CA GLN A 263 -48.83 -10.43 23.56
C GLN A 263 -49.69 -11.61 24.07
N ILE A 264 -49.08 -12.74 24.45
CA ILE A 264 -49.80 -13.88 25.05
C ILE A 264 -50.48 -13.45 26.36
N ASN A 265 -49.75 -12.76 27.23
CA ASN A 265 -50.29 -12.28 28.51
C ASN A 265 -51.45 -11.28 28.33
N GLN A 266 -51.35 -10.36 27.36
CA GLN A 266 -52.45 -9.45 27.04
C GLN A 266 -53.68 -10.22 26.54
N ARG A 267 -53.51 -11.20 25.64
CA ARG A 267 -54.63 -12.02 25.14
C ARG A 267 -55.29 -12.82 26.26
N ALA A 268 -54.50 -13.43 27.15
CA ALA A 268 -54.99 -14.15 28.32
C ALA A 268 -55.82 -13.26 29.25
N THR A 269 -55.31 -12.05 29.55
CA THR A 269 -55.98 -11.06 30.41
C THR A 269 -57.31 -10.61 29.79
N ARG A 270 -57.34 -10.34 28.48
CA ARG A 270 -58.56 -9.97 27.77
C ARG A 270 -59.60 -11.09 27.79
N SER A 271 -59.20 -12.34 27.52
CA SER A 271 -60.09 -13.50 27.58
C SER A 271 -60.67 -13.71 28.98
N ALA A 272 -59.86 -13.55 30.04
CA ALA A 272 -60.33 -13.64 31.42
C ALA A 272 -61.34 -12.54 31.78
N GLN A 273 -61.12 -11.31 31.30
CA GLN A 273 -62.05 -10.20 31.50
C GLN A 273 -63.39 -10.44 30.79
N VAL A 274 -63.37 -10.95 29.55
CA VAL A 274 -64.58 -11.29 28.79
C VAL A 274 -65.38 -12.39 29.49
N LEU A 275 -64.71 -13.45 29.95
CA LEU A 275 -65.36 -14.53 30.72
C LEU A 275 -65.99 -14.01 32.02
N ARG A 276 -65.30 -13.12 32.74
CA ARG A 276 -65.84 -12.49 33.96
C ARG A 276 -67.07 -11.65 33.68
N ILE A 277 -67.11 -10.93 32.55
CA ILE A 277 -68.29 -10.16 32.12
C ILE A 277 -69.45 -11.09 31.77
N ALA A 278 -69.18 -12.19 31.05
CA ALA A 278 -70.20 -13.16 30.65
C ALA A 278 -70.78 -13.96 31.84
N GLN A 279 -69.96 -14.25 32.86
CA GLN A 279 -70.37 -14.96 34.07
C GLN A 279 -71.04 -14.05 35.11
N ARG A 280 -71.13 -12.74 34.86
CA ARG A 280 -71.83 -11.82 35.76
C ARG A 280 -73.32 -12.18 35.69
N PRO A 281 -73.93 -12.74 36.76
CA PRO A 281 -75.31 -13.19 36.72
C PRO A 281 -76.22 -12.03 36.31
N SER A 282 -77.24 -12.32 35.51
CA SER A 282 -78.23 -11.36 35.05
C SER A 282 -79.17 -10.90 36.16
N ASP A 283 -78.66 -10.66 37.37
CA ASP A 283 -79.40 -10.16 38.56
C ASP A 283 -79.82 -8.69 38.42
N ARG A 284 -80.06 -8.26 37.19
CA ARG A 284 -80.71 -6.99 36.83
C ARG A 284 -81.90 -7.25 35.92
N SER A 285 -82.78 -8.15 36.35
CA SER A 285 -84.19 -8.10 36.02
C SER A 285 -84.96 -8.37 37.31
N SER A 286 -85.33 -7.26 37.95
CA SER A 286 -86.53 -7.12 38.79
C SER A 286 -87.74 -7.84 38.19
#